data_AF-A0A6I8TN89-F1
#
_entry.id   AF-A0A6I8TN89-F1
#
_cell.length_a   1.000
_cell.length_b   1.000
_cell.length_c   1.000
_cell.angle_alpha   90.00
_cell.angle_beta   90.00
_cell.angle_gamma   90.00
#
_symmetry.space_group_name_H-M   'P 1'
#
loop_
_entity.id
_entity.type
_entity.pdbx_description
1 polymer ?
#
loop_
_entity_poly.entity_id
_entity_poly.type
_entity_poly.pdbx_seq_one_letter_code
_entity_poly.pdbx_strand_id
1 'polypeptide(L)'
;MDGTLQNPEEAGEYCDYEELDLDETGTGEAEGVEDADHLHDTSKYVFSFTGIFFQRFYKSQLRPKEWTRMVIYGDTATDIVDCMWEIALAKIERQVVFDDVTPRWSENVNPTVNDANEFITLQDTTKKKFYAIDSLTARILRSWK
;
A
#
# COMPACT_ATOMS: atom_id res chain seq x y z
N MET A 1 30.32 64.10 -11.12
CA MET A 1 31.29 63.19 -11.72
C MET A 1 31.76 62.32 -10.58
N ASP A 2 31.47 61.04 -10.44
CA ASP A 2 30.92 59.96 -11.29
C ASP A 2 30.02 59.12 -10.37
N GLY A 3 29.10 58.26 -10.79
CA GLY A 3 28.92 57.57 -12.06
C GLY A 3 28.03 56.36 -11.77
N THR A 4 27.25 56.01 -12.77
CA THR A 4 26.05 55.21 -12.79
C THR A 4 26.27 53.69 -12.74
N LEU A 5 25.18 52.97 -12.44
CA LEU A 5 24.71 51.70 -13.05
C LEU A 5 25.29 50.32 -12.64
N GLN A 6 24.31 49.42 -12.38
CA GLN A 6 24.15 48.04 -12.90
C GLN A 6 24.96 46.86 -12.32
N ASN A 7 24.20 45.96 -11.65
CA ASN A 7 24.26 44.48 -11.71
C ASN A 7 24.42 43.97 -13.17
N PRO A 8 24.73 42.67 -13.50
CA PRO A 8 24.71 41.42 -12.71
C PRO A 8 25.83 40.38 -13.09
N GLU A 9 25.87 39.22 -12.43
CA GLU A 9 26.45 37.89 -12.85
C GLU A 9 26.68 37.11 -11.53
N GLU A 10 25.95 36.05 -11.18
CA GLU A 10 25.90 34.76 -11.87
C GLU A 10 24.47 34.15 -11.85
N ALA A 11 24.04 33.73 -13.04
CA ALA A 11 22.96 32.79 -13.30
C ALA A 11 23.40 31.38 -12.90
N GLY A 12 22.55 30.51 -12.35
CA GLY A 12 21.51 29.73 -13.03
C GLY A 12 21.23 28.52 -12.12
N GLU A 13 20.11 27.82 -12.15
CA GLU A 13 19.16 27.60 -13.23
C GLU A 13 17.85 27.18 -12.54
N TYR A 14 16.78 27.96 -12.75
CA TYR A 14 15.44 27.65 -12.30
C TYR A 14 14.81 26.80 -13.41
N CYS A 15 14.70 25.49 -13.21
CA CYS A 15 13.99 24.63 -14.16
C CYS A 15 12.49 24.69 -13.85
N ASP A 16 11.84 25.57 -14.60
CA ASP A 16 10.41 25.69 -14.82
C ASP A 16 9.87 24.36 -15.38
N TYR A 17 8.91 23.74 -14.71
CA TYR A 17 8.17 22.61 -15.28
C TYR A 17 7.09 23.20 -16.19
N GLU A 18 7.43 23.40 -17.46
CA GLU A 18 6.45 23.76 -18.47
C GLU A 18 5.34 22.69 -18.55
N GLU A 19 4.09 23.18 -18.55
CA GLU A 19 2.88 22.44 -18.95
C GLU A 19 3.08 21.85 -20.35
N LEU A 20 3.19 20.52 -20.43
CA LEU A 20 3.04 19.81 -21.69
C LEU A 20 1.58 19.42 -21.89
N ASP A 21 0.83 20.33 -22.51
CA ASP A 21 -0.35 19.98 -23.30
C ASP A 21 0.14 19.25 -24.57
N LEU A 22 -0.04 17.93 -24.60
CA LEU A 22 0.09 17.13 -25.82
C LEU A 22 -1.28 16.50 -26.12
N ASP A 23 -1.97 17.09 -27.09
CA ASP A 23 -3.18 16.58 -27.69
C ASP A 23 -2.89 15.62 -28.87
N GLU A 24 -3.69 14.56 -28.90
CA GLU A 24 -4.11 13.77 -30.06
C GLU A 24 -3.05 13.08 -30.96
N THR A 25 -2.76 11.82 -30.65
CA THR A 25 -3.35 10.64 -31.34
C THR A 25 -2.44 9.41 -31.21
N GLY A 26 -2.95 8.40 -30.51
CA GLY A 26 -2.26 7.13 -30.35
C GLY A 26 -2.94 6.34 -29.25
N THR A 27 -3.96 5.58 -29.63
CA THR A 27 -4.60 4.53 -28.85
C THR A 27 -3.53 3.58 -28.30
N GLY A 28 -3.08 3.84 -27.07
CA GLY A 28 -2.29 2.94 -26.25
C GLY A 28 -3.13 2.60 -25.04
N GLU A 29 -3.64 1.38 -25.04
CA GLU A 29 -4.57 0.83 -24.07
C GLU A 29 -4.11 1.16 -22.65
N ALA A 30 -5.00 1.76 -21.85
CA ALA A 30 -4.90 1.64 -20.42
C ALA A 30 -4.97 0.14 -20.15
N GLU A 31 -3.82 -0.51 -19.99
CA GLU A 31 -3.76 -1.91 -19.59
C GLU A 31 -4.59 -2.01 -18.32
N GLY A 32 -5.76 -2.62 -18.49
CA GLY A 32 -6.65 -2.95 -17.42
C GLY A 32 -5.82 -3.67 -16.38
N VAL A 33 -6.01 -3.29 -15.12
CA VAL A 33 -5.75 -4.21 -14.04
C VAL A 33 -6.60 -5.43 -14.38
N GLU A 34 -5.97 -6.46 -14.95
CA GLU A 34 -6.61 -7.74 -15.15
C GLU A 34 -6.99 -8.21 -13.76
N ASP A 35 -8.26 -7.99 -13.42
CA ASP A 35 -8.92 -8.62 -12.30
C ASP A 35 -8.75 -10.12 -12.54
N ALA A 36 -7.70 -10.68 -11.94
CA ALA A 36 -7.58 -12.11 -11.74
C ALA A 36 -8.68 -12.48 -10.75
N ASP A 37 -9.90 -12.50 -11.26
CA ASP A 37 -11.10 -12.99 -10.62
C ASP A 37 -10.92 -14.51 -10.58
N HIS A 38 -10.04 -14.95 -9.67
CA HIS A 38 -10.08 -16.30 -9.15
C HIS A 38 -11.42 -16.42 -8.43
N LEU A 39 -12.45 -16.71 -9.22
CA LEU A 39 -13.82 -17.06 -8.85
C LEU A 39 -13.79 -18.34 -8.02
N HIS A 40 -13.17 -18.28 -6.85
CA HIS A 40 -13.54 -19.13 -5.75
C HIS A 40 -14.98 -18.77 -5.41
N ASP A 41 -15.84 -19.77 -5.37
CA ASP A 41 -17.18 -19.60 -4.81
C ASP A 41 -17.02 -19.26 -3.32
N THR A 42 -16.98 -17.96 -3.03
CA THR A 42 -16.84 -17.41 -1.68
C THR A 42 -18.18 -17.28 -0.97
N SER A 43 -19.29 -17.60 -1.64
CA SER A 43 -20.65 -17.48 -1.10
C SER A 43 -20.91 -18.41 0.10
N LYS A 44 -20.08 -19.45 0.25
CA LYS A 44 -20.13 -20.39 1.36
C LYS A 44 -19.54 -19.87 2.68
N TYR A 45 -18.73 -18.81 2.65
CA TYR A 45 -18.04 -18.32 3.84
C TYR A 45 -18.90 -17.32 4.63
N VAL A 46 -18.75 -17.32 5.95
CA VAL A 46 -19.45 -16.37 6.83
C VAL A 46 -19.05 -14.92 6.52
N PHE A 47 -17.78 -14.69 6.21
CA PHE A 47 -17.23 -13.40 5.83
C PHE A 47 -16.70 -13.46 4.40
N SER A 48 -17.10 -12.49 3.59
CA SER A 48 -16.57 -12.26 2.25
C SER A 48 -16.69 -10.77 1.91
N PHE A 49 -15.57 -10.12 1.58
CA PHE A 49 -15.53 -8.71 1.21
C PHE A 49 -14.33 -8.40 0.33
N THR A 50 -14.42 -7.32 -0.46
CA THR A 50 -13.30 -6.85 -1.29
C THR A 50 -12.31 -6.05 -0.46
N GLY A 51 -11.07 -6.52 -0.37
CA GLY A 51 -9.95 -5.78 0.19
C GLY A 51 -9.19 -5.02 -0.90
N ILE A 52 -8.77 -3.79 -0.58
CA ILE A 52 -7.85 -3.00 -1.42
C ILE A 52 -6.48 -3.01 -0.74
N PHE A 53 -5.48 -3.57 -1.41
CA PHE A 53 -4.14 -3.74 -0.89
C PHE A 53 -3.24 -2.62 -1.41
N PHE A 54 -2.57 -1.94 -0.49
CA PHE A 54 -1.59 -0.89 -0.79
C PHE A 54 -0.21 -1.36 -0.35
N GLN A 55 0.78 -1.24 -1.23
CA GLN A 55 2.17 -1.54 -0.87
C GLN A 55 2.82 -0.30 -0.23
N ARG A 56 3.45 -0.51 0.93
CA ARG A 56 4.29 0.49 1.60
C ARG A 56 5.66 -0.10 1.90
N PHE A 57 6.69 0.73 1.86
CA PHE A 57 8.07 0.39 2.22
C PHE A 57 8.39 0.78 3.67
N TYR A 58 7.70 1.77 4.21
CA TYR A 58 7.89 2.26 5.59
C TYR A 58 6.57 2.68 6.21
N LYS A 59 6.47 2.60 7.54
CA LYS A 59 5.22 2.85 8.29
C LYS A 59 4.68 4.26 8.10
N SER A 60 5.56 5.25 7.93
CA SER A 60 5.22 6.67 7.75
C SER A 60 5.05 7.10 6.29
N GLN A 61 5.00 6.16 5.34
CA GLN A 61 4.90 6.49 3.92
C GLN A 61 3.62 7.25 3.59
N LEU A 62 3.79 8.43 3.02
CA LEU A 62 2.68 9.23 2.49
C LEU A 62 2.23 8.61 1.16
N ARG A 63 0.93 8.35 1.04
CA ARG A 63 0.27 7.88 -0.20
C ARG A 63 0.91 6.59 -0.76
N PRO A 64 0.77 5.45 -0.06
CA PRO A 64 1.21 4.16 -0.61
C PRO A 64 0.46 3.87 -1.93
N LYS A 65 1.13 3.16 -2.84
CA LYS A 65 0.55 2.83 -4.16
C LYS A 65 -0.41 1.66 -4.01
N GLU A 66 -1.60 1.77 -4.61
CA GLU A 66 -2.52 0.63 -4.73
C GLU A 66 -1.82 -0.46 -5.54
N TRP A 67 -1.81 -1.67 -5.01
CA TRP A 67 -1.18 -2.82 -5.63
C TRP A 67 -2.22 -3.73 -6.28
N THR A 68 -3.25 -4.13 -5.53
CA THR A 68 -4.26 -5.07 -6.02
C THR A 68 -5.56 -4.94 -5.23
N ARG A 69 -6.64 -5.48 -5.82
CA ARG A 69 -7.93 -5.69 -5.16
C ARG A 69 -8.22 -7.17 -5.21
N MET A 70 -8.55 -7.75 -4.06
CA MET A 70 -8.88 -9.17 -3.99
C MET A 70 -10.01 -9.41 -2.99
N VAL A 71 -10.77 -10.47 -3.22
CA VAL A 71 -11.79 -10.94 -2.28
C VAL A 71 -11.10 -11.63 -1.11
N ILE A 72 -11.39 -11.16 0.10
CA ILE A 72 -10.95 -11.76 1.35
C ILE A 72 -12.14 -12.51 1.94
N TYR A 73 -11.93 -13.77 2.32
CA TYR A 73 -13.00 -14.64 2.77
C TYR A 73 -12.56 -15.59 3.89
N GLY A 74 -13.53 -16.07 4.68
CA GLY A 74 -13.27 -16.99 5.78
C GLY A 74 -14.45 -17.11 6.74
N ASP A 75 -14.42 -18.12 7.61
CA ASP A 75 -15.49 -18.35 8.59
C ASP A 75 -15.16 -17.74 9.96
N THR A 76 -13.87 -17.54 10.23
CA THR A 76 -13.34 -16.98 11.47
C THR A 76 -12.42 -15.79 11.21
N ALA A 77 -12.07 -15.05 12.27
CA ALA A 77 -11.09 -13.98 12.14
C ALA A 77 -9.70 -14.51 11.74
N THR A 78 -9.35 -15.73 12.16
CA THR A 78 -8.09 -16.39 11.79
C THR A 78 -8.07 -16.68 10.30
N ASP A 79 -9.12 -17.27 9.73
CA ASP A 79 -9.19 -17.56 8.29
C ASP A 79 -9.04 -16.29 7.44
N ILE A 80 -9.63 -15.19 7.92
CA ILE A 80 -9.51 -13.88 7.26
C ILE A 80 -8.07 -13.37 7.30
N VAL A 81 -7.36 -13.56 8.40
CA VAL A 81 -5.93 -13.19 8.52
C VAL A 81 -5.07 -14.08 7.63
N ASP A 82 -5.32 -15.38 7.60
CA ASP A 82 -4.63 -16.33 6.74
C ASP A 82 -4.80 -15.96 5.26
N CYS A 83 -6.04 -15.68 4.83
CA CYS A 83 -6.34 -15.23 3.47
C CYS A 83 -5.62 -13.92 3.11
N MET A 84 -5.65 -12.92 4.00
CA MET A 84 -4.91 -11.66 3.79
C MET A 84 -3.40 -11.87 3.72
N TRP A 85 -2.87 -12.78 4.54
CA TRP A 85 -1.45 -13.12 4.55
C TRP A 85 -1.03 -13.79 3.24
N GLU A 86 -1.79 -14.79 2.77
CA GLU A 86 -1.54 -15.45 1.48
C GLU A 86 -1.48 -14.46 0.32
N ILE A 87 -2.40 -13.50 0.31
CA ILE A 87 -2.39 -12.41 -0.66
C ILE A 87 -1.12 -11.55 -0.48
N ALA A 88 -0.85 -11.09 0.74
CA ALA A 88 0.25 -10.16 1.02
C ALA A 88 1.64 -10.78 0.79
N LEU A 89 1.79 -12.10 0.91
CA LEU A 89 3.08 -12.81 0.75
C LEU A 89 3.80 -12.45 -0.55
N ALA A 90 3.08 -12.16 -1.64
CA ALA A 90 3.69 -11.75 -2.91
C ALA A 90 4.45 -10.40 -2.84
N LYS A 91 4.27 -9.63 -1.77
CA LYS A 91 4.92 -8.33 -1.53
C LYS A 91 5.68 -8.24 -0.21
N ILE A 92 5.63 -9.28 0.63
CA ILE A 92 6.34 -9.29 1.90
C ILE A 92 7.81 -9.58 1.64
N GLU A 93 8.66 -8.66 2.08
CA GLU A 93 10.11 -8.81 2.09
C GLU A 93 10.61 -8.90 3.53
N ARG A 94 11.86 -9.37 3.69
CA ARG A 94 12.51 -9.44 5.00
C ARG A 94 12.51 -8.06 5.67
N GLN A 95 12.08 -8.01 6.92
CA GLN A 95 12.00 -6.76 7.66
C GLN A 95 13.39 -6.17 7.92
N VAL A 96 13.49 -4.84 7.88
CA VAL A 96 14.64 -4.08 8.39
C VAL A 96 14.29 -3.55 9.79
N VAL A 97 15.15 -3.86 10.76
CA VAL A 97 15.06 -3.44 12.15
C VAL A 97 16.07 -2.32 12.40
N PHE A 98 15.65 -1.32 13.17
CA PHE A 98 16.50 -0.18 13.55
C PHE A 98 16.77 -0.26 15.05
N ASP A 99 17.89 -0.89 15.43
CA ASP A 99 18.40 -0.85 16.80
C ASP A 99 19.52 0.20 16.86
N ASP A 100 19.40 1.15 17.78
CA ASP A 100 20.44 2.16 18.06
C ASP A 100 21.06 2.80 16.80
N VAL A 101 20.19 3.25 15.89
CA VAL A 101 20.47 4.03 14.68
C VAL A 101 21.03 3.22 13.48
N THR A 102 21.46 1.97 13.65
CA THR A 102 21.98 1.16 12.53
C THR A 102 20.90 0.25 11.95
N PRO A 103 20.55 0.37 10.66
CA PRO A 103 19.61 -0.56 10.03
C PRO A 103 20.26 -1.95 9.90
N ARG A 104 19.56 -2.98 10.37
CA ARG A 104 19.93 -4.39 10.18
C ARG A 104 18.76 -5.20 9.67
N TRP A 105 19.04 -6.25 8.90
CA TRP A 105 18.00 -7.20 8.54
C TRP A 105 17.52 -7.98 9.77
N SER A 106 16.20 -8.17 9.90
CA SER A 106 15.60 -8.97 10.96
C SER A 106 16.13 -10.40 10.94
N GLU A 107 16.35 -11.02 12.10
CA GLU A 107 16.77 -12.43 12.18
C GLU A 107 15.68 -13.38 11.66
N ASN A 108 14.42 -12.94 11.61
CA ASN A 108 13.33 -13.66 10.97
C ASN A 108 13.45 -13.53 9.43
N VAL A 109 14.14 -14.49 8.82
CA VAL A 109 14.38 -14.52 7.36
C VAL A 109 13.10 -14.81 6.58
N ASN A 110 12.22 -15.66 7.11
CA ASN A 110 11.01 -16.13 6.45
C ASN A 110 9.79 -15.81 7.34
N PRO A 111 9.26 -14.59 7.25
CA PRO A 111 8.05 -14.22 7.96
C PRO A 111 6.92 -15.21 7.69
N THR A 112 6.10 -15.45 8.70
CA THR A 112 4.93 -16.32 8.66
C THR A 112 3.68 -15.52 9.04
N VAL A 113 2.50 -16.13 8.94
CA VAL A 113 1.25 -15.46 9.31
C VAL A 113 1.23 -14.97 10.77
N ASN A 114 2.01 -15.58 11.66
CA ASN A 114 2.16 -15.09 13.04
C ASN A 114 2.83 -13.71 13.12
N ASP A 115 3.58 -13.33 12.09
CA ASP A 115 4.24 -12.03 11.97
C ASP A 115 3.33 -10.99 11.26
N ALA A 116 2.10 -11.34 10.88
CA ALA A 116 1.21 -10.50 10.08
C ALA A 116 1.01 -9.10 10.66
N ASN A 117 1.02 -8.96 11.98
CA ASN A 117 0.84 -7.68 12.66
C ASN A 117 2.00 -6.68 12.43
N GLU A 118 3.17 -7.18 12.02
CA GLU A 118 4.32 -6.34 11.67
C GLU A 118 4.25 -5.82 10.23
N PHE A 119 3.64 -6.60 9.33
CA PHE A 119 3.61 -6.34 7.89
C PHE A 119 2.30 -5.69 7.42
N ILE A 120 1.18 -6.08 8.01
CA ILE A 120 -0.16 -5.71 7.57
C ILE A 120 -0.79 -4.75 8.59
N THR A 121 -1.35 -3.65 8.09
CA THR A 121 -2.22 -2.77 8.87
C THR A 121 -3.53 -2.60 8.14
N LEU A 122 -4.63 -2.67 8.89
CA LEU A 122 -5.97 -2.64 8.32
C LEU A 122 -6.58 -1.25 8.50
N GLN A 123 -7.34 -0.82 7.51
CA GLN A 123 -8.08 0.44 7.57
C GLN A 123 -9.52 0.20 7.15
N ASP A 124 -10.45 0.51 8.06
CA ASP A 124 -11.86 0.65 7.71
C ASP A 124 -12.03 2.03 7.04
N THR A 125 -12.28 2.01 5.74
CA THR A 125 -12.44 3.22 4.91
C THR A 125 -13.68 4.02 5.28
N THR A 126 -14.74 3.35 5.76
CA THR A 126 -16.00 3.98 6.16
C THR A 126 -15.83 4.71 7.50
N LYS A 127 -15.19 4.08 8.48
CA LYS A 127 -14.96 4.66 9.81
C LYS A 127 -13.65 5.45 9.91
N LYS A 128 -12.82 5.45 8.86
CA LYS A 128 -11.46 6.01 8.83
C LYS A 128 -10.60 5.55 10.01
N LYS A 129 -10.80 4.29 10.45
CA LYS A 129 -10.18 3.73 11.65
C LYS A 129 -9.17 2.65 11.27
N PHE A 130 -7.99 2.72 11.88
CA PHE A 130 -6.96 1.69 11.76
C PHE A 130 -7.15 0.59 12.80
N TYR A 131 -6.84 -0.64 12.38
CA TYR A 131 -6.85 -1.83 13.24
C TYR A 131 -5.53 -2.58 13.08
N ALA A 132 -5.02 -3.09 14.20
CA ALA A 132 -4.00 -4.12 14.21
C ALA A 132 -4.62 -5.47 13.86
N ILE A 133 -3.84 -6.38 13.26
CA ILE A 133 -4.29 -7.74 12.91
C ILE A 133 -4.84 -8.45 14.15
N ASP A 134 -4.10 -8.45 15.26
CA ASP A 134 -4.50 -9.12 16.50
C ASP A 134 -5.77 -8.55 17.16
N SER A 135 -6.19 -7.35 16.74
CA SER A 135 -7.42 -6.72 17.24
C SER A 135 -8.66 -7.20 16.50
N LEU A 136 -8.51 -7.97 15.42
CA LEU A 136 -9.63 -8.47 14.63
C LEU A 136 -10.49 -9.42 15.45
N THR A 137 -11.79 -9.19 15.38
CA THR A 137 -12.81 -10.05 15.99
C THR A 137 -13.96 -10.19 15.01
N ALA A 138 -14.73 -11.27 15.13
CA ALA A 138 -15.96 -11.45 14.34
C ALA A 138 -16.92 -10.26 14.44
N ARG A 139 -16.94 -9.55 15.58
CA ARG A 139 -17.74 -8.33 15.75
C ARG A 139 -17.26 -7.18 14.86
N ILE A 140 -15.95 -6.99 14.72
CA ILE A 140 -15.37 -5.96 13.85
C ILE A 140 -15.64 -6.33 12.40
N LEU A 141 -15.37 -7.58 12.02
CA LEU A 141 -15.56 -8.06 10.64
C LEU A 141 -17.02 -7.93 10.19
N ARG A 142 -18.00 -8.26 11.04
CA ARG A 142 -19.43 -8.03 10.76
C ARG A 142 -19.80 -6.56 10.50
N SER A 143 -18.96 -5.62 10.93
CA SER A 143 -19.18 -4.19 10.73
C SER A 143 -18.54 -3.66 9.43
N TRP A 144 -17.79 -4.50 8.73
CA TRP A 144 -17.26 -4.22 7.40
C TRP A 144 -18.27 -4.76 6.39
N LYS A 145 -18.75 -3.87 5.52
CA LYS A 145 -19.73 -4.16 4.48
C LYS A 145 -19.10 -3.83 3.15
#